data_AF-A0A925DCF4-F1
#
_entry.id   AF-A0A925DCF4-F1
#
_cell.length_a   1.000
_cell.length_b   1.000
_cell.length_c   1.000
_cell.angle_alpha   90.00
_cell.angle_beta   90.00
_cell.angle_gamma   90.00
#
_symmetry.space_group_name_H-M   'P 1'
#
loop_
_entity.id
_entity.type
_entity.pdbx_description
1 polymer ?
#
loop_
_entity_poly.entity_id
_entity_poly.type
_entity_poly.pdbx_seq_one_letter_code
_entity_poly.pdbx_strand_id
1 'polypeptide(L)'
;MSTETSPEAPKWKPLNSRQRRVLGVLVEKAKTVPESYPMTVNGIVAGSNQKSNREPQMELTQEDVEQLLEELRGLGAVTEVQGSGRVLKYRHHAYEWLGVTAVELAVMTELLLRGEQTLGDLRARAARMESIADQTALKVVVDGLLQKKLLREITASGRGQIVSHNLYKDREVADLQTRLASSPGRLTSDDERQASPSSSGSHISLKYATADQLSELAVELAELRAEFARLRQRVEALEVKGSS
;
A
#
# COMPACT_ATOMS: atom_id res chain seq x y z
N MET A 1 -11.10 34.68 24.10
CA MET A 1 -11.84 33.40 23.97
C MET A 1 -11.05 32.53 23.02
N SER A 2 -10.12 31.74 23.56
CA SER A 2 -9.33 30.80 22.76
C SER A 2 -10.18 29.56 22.57
N THR A 3 -10.68 29.33 21.37
CA THR A 3 -11.33 28.06 21.02
C THR A 3 -10.26 27.01 20.85
N GLU A 4 -10.06 26.19 21.89
CA GLU A 4 -9.35 24.93 21.77
C GLU A 4 -10.13 24.02 20.81
N THR A 5 -9.64 23.91 19.58
CA THR A 5 -10.16 22.99 18.59
C THR A 5 -9.83 21.57 19.03
N SER A 6 -10.80 20.86 19.60
CA SER A 6 -10.71 19.43 19.86
C SER A 6 -10.29 18.69 18.58
N PRO A 7 -9.33 17.75 18.61
CA PRO A 7 -8.87 17.08 17.40
C PRO A 7 -10.03 16.25 16.81
N GLU A 8 -10.54 16.70 15.66
CA GLU A 8 -11.54 15.99 14.85
C GLU A 8 -10.99 14.59 14.53
N ALA A 9 -11.81 13.55 14.72
CA ALA A 9 -11.40 12.18 14.43
C ALA A 9 -10.93 12.07 12.96
N PRO A 10 -9.89 11.26 12.67
CA PRO A 10 -9.36 11.14 11.32
C PRO A 10 -10.46 10.72 10.34
N LYS A 11 -10.64 11.48 9.26
CA LYS A 11 -11.64 11.20 8.21
C LYS A 11 -11.30 9.96 7.38
N TRP A 12 -10.02 9.60 7.34
CA TRP A 12 -9.53 8.48 6.56
C TRP A 12 -10.00 7.13 7.11
N LYS A 13 -10.15 6.17 6.20
CA LYS A 13 -10.50 4.78 6.52
C LYS A 13 -9.46 3.83 5.92
N PRO A 14 -9.24 2.65 6.51
CA PRO A 14 -8.39 1.62 5.93
C PRO A 14 -8.77 1.28 4.48
N LEU A 15 -7.77 1.12 3.62
CA LEU A 15 -7.93 0.77 2.22
C LEU A 15 -7.39 -0.63 1.96
N ASN A 16 -7.91 -1.36 0.97
CA ASN A 16 -7.24 -2.56 0.46
C ASN A 16 -6.10 -2.18 -0.50
N SER A 17 -5.23 -3.14 -0.86
CA SER A 17 -4.07 -2.88 -1.73
C SER A 17 -4.42 -2.27 -3.10
N ARG A 18 -5.52 -2.70 -3.73
CA ARG A 18 -5.96 -2.18 -5.05
C ARG A 18 -6.52 -0.75 -4.93
N GLN A 19 -7.26 -0.45 -3.85
CA GLN A 19 -7.74 0.91 -3.54
C GLN A 19 -6.57 1.87 -3.32
N ARG A 20 -5.54 1.45 -2.57
CA ARG A 20 -4.31 2.24 -2.36
C ARG A 20 -3.62 2.54 -3.68
N ARG A 21 -3.54 1.57 -4.59
CA ARG A 21 -3.00 1.77 -5.94
C ARG A 21 -3.78 2.84 -6.71
N VAL A 22 -5.11 2.71 -6.79
CA VAL A 22 -5.96 3.65 -7.53
C VAL A 22 -5.86 5.07 -6.95
N LEU A 23 -5.94 5.21 -5.62
CA LEU A 23 -5.79 6.51 -4.96
C LEU A 23 -4.39 7.11 -5.19
N GLY A 24 -3.34 6.31 -5.05
CA GLY A 24 -1.96 6.73 -5.28
C GLY A 24 -1.74 7.21 -6.71
N VAL A 25 -2.32 6.54 -7.71
CA VAL A 25 -2.24 6.96 -9.12
C VAL A 25 -2.92 8.30 -9.34
N LEU A 26 -4.13 8.50 -8.79
CA LEU A 26 -4.83 9.78 -8.91
C LEU A 26 -3.99 10.93 -8.34
N VAL A 27 -3.39 10.73 -7.16
CA VAL A 27 -2.56 11.75 -6.50
C VAL A 27 -1.25 11.99 -7.27
N GLU A 28 -0.55 10.93 -7.68
CA GLU A 28 0.69 11.03 -8.46
C GLU A 28 0.46 11.85 -9.73
N LYS A 29 -0.61 11.55 -10.48
CA LYS A 29 -0.91 12.24 -11.74
C LYS A 29 -1.42 13.66 -11.53
N ALA A 30 -2.17 13.94 -10.47
CA ALA A 30 -2.56 15.31 -10.13
C ALA A 30 -1.34 16.21 -9.92
N LYS A 31 -0.26 15.69 -9.30
CA LYS A 31 0.97 16.45 -9.03
C LYS A 31 1.93 16.51 -10.21
N THR A 32 2.09 15.41 -10.94
CA THR A 32 3.14 15.29 -11.97
C THR A 32 2.66 15.62 -13.38
N VAL A 33 1.35 15.47 -13.65
CA VAL A 33 0.76 15.70 -14.97
C VAL A 33 -0.61 16.40 -14.82
N PRO A 34 -0.65 17.64 -14.29
CA PRO A 34 -1.90 18.33 -13.96
C PRO A 34 -2.82 18.54 -15.17
N GLU A 35 -2.26 18.67 -16.37
CA GLU A 35 -3.02 18.81 -17.63
C GLU A 35 -3.91 17.59 -17.94
N SER A 36 -3.54 16.41 -17.45
CA SER A 36 -4.31 15.16 -17.62
C SER A 36 -5.28 14.89 -16.47
N TYR A 37 -5.40 15.83 -15.52
CA TYR A 37 -6.21 15.69 -14.31
C TYR A 37 -7.43 16.64 -14.35
N PRO A 38 -8.65 16.20 -13.95
CA PRO A 38 -9.02 14.89 -13.41
C PRO A 38 -8.96 13.76 -14.46
N MET A 39 -8.73 12.53 -14.00
CA MET A 39 -8.41 11.39 -14.87
C MET A 39 -9.62 10.57 -15.26
N THR A 40 -9.61 10.01 -16.47
CA THR A 40 -10.59 8.98 -16.90
C THR A 40 -10.22 7.61 -16.34
N VAL A 41 -11.16 6.67 -16.35
CA VAL A 41 -10.92 5.27 -15.95
C VAL A 41 -9.73 4.66 -16.71
N ASN A 42 -9.66 4.86 -18.03
CA ASN A 42 -8.55 4.35 -18.85
C ASN A 42 -7.19 4.90 -18.41
N GLY A 43 -7.13 6.20 -18.05
CA GLY A 43 -5.91 6.79 -17.52
C GLY A 43 -5.49 6.17 -16.18
N ILE A 44 -6.47 5.85 -15.33
CA ILE A 44 -6.24 5.23 -14.02
C ILE A 44 -5.79 3.78 -14.17
N VAL A 45 -6.38 3.01 -15.09
CA VAL A 45 -5.94 1.65 -15.45
C VAL A 45 -4.48 1.68 -15.92
N ALA A 46 -4.17 2.54 -16.90
CA ALA A 46 -2.82 2.67 -17.43
C ALA A 46 -1.81 3.08 -16.34
N GLY A 47 -2.20 4.00 -15.46
CA GLY A 47 -1.40 4.41 -14.32
C GLY A 47 -1.21 3.32 -13.25
N SER A 48 -2.23 2.49 -13.01
CA SER A 48 -2.20 1.43 -12.00
C SER A 48 -1.31 0.25 -12.39
N ASN A 49 -1.24 -0.02 -13.70
CA ASN A 49 -0.52 -1.15 -14.29
C ASN A 49 0.85 -0.76 -14.87
N GLN A 50 1.38 0.42 -14.54
CA GLN A 50 2.71 0.84 -15.00
C GLN A 50 3.80 -0.14 -14.50
N LYS A 51 4.77 -0.46 -15.36
CA LYS A 51 5.89 -1.36 -15.02
C LYS A 51 6.92 -0.71 -14.09
N SER A 52 6.99 0.61 -14.09
CA SER A 52 7.88 1.37 -13.22
C SER A 52 7.09 2.03 -12.11
N ASN A 53 7.77 2.26 -10.98
CA ASN A 53 7.21 2.98 -9.84
C ASN A 53 5.96 2.33 -9.23
N ARG A 54 5.80 1.01 -9.40
CA ARG A 54 4.72 0.22 -8.82
C ARG A 54 5.31 -1.02 -8.17
N GLU A 55 4.96 -1.23 -6.91
CA GLU A 55 5.34 -2.43 -6.19
C GLU A 55 4.19 -2.82 -5.24
N PRO A 56 3.57 -4.00 -5.39
CA PRO A 56 3.77 -4.98 -6.47
C PRO A 56 3.23 -4.50 -7.83
N GLN A 57 3.68 -5.11 -8.92
CA GLN A 57 3.02 -4.93 -10.22
C GLN A 57 1.58 -5.46 -10.15
N MET A 58 0.64 -4.75 -10.79
CA MET A 58 -0.78 -5.13 -10.86
C MET A 58 -1.26 -5.15 -12.30
N GLU A 59 -2.33 -5.90 -12.53
CA GLU A 59 -3.06 -5.98 -13.79
C GLU A 59 -4.54 -5.71 -13.51
N LEU A 60 -4.88 -4.45 -13.19
CA LEU A 60 -6.26 -4.04 -12.98
C LEU A 60 -6.97 -3.90 -14.33
N THR A 61 -8.15 -4.49 -14.46
CA THR A 61 -9.04 -4.27 -15.60
C THR A 61 -9.80 -2.95 -15.46
N GLN A 62 -10.53 -2.54 -16.51
CA GLN A 62 -11.40 -1.37 -16.44
C GLN A 62 -12.51 -1.56 -15.39
N GLU A 63 -13.16 -2.72 -15.37
CA GLU A 63 -14.21 -3.08 -14.41
C GLU A 63 -13.71 -3.04 -12.96
N ASP A 64 -12.50 -3.58 -12.72
CA ASP A 64 -11.86 -3.49 -11.40
C ASP A 64 -11.71 -2.04 -10.94
N VAL A 65 -11.23 -1.16 -11.82
CA VAL A 65 -11.01 0.24 -11.49
C VAL A 65 -12.32 0.98 -11.25
N GLU A 66 -13.36 0.72 -12.05
CA GLU A 66 -14.70 1.30 -11.85
C GLU A 66 -15.27 0.91 -10.50
N GLN A 67 -15.21 -0.36 -10.13
CA GLN A 67 -15.64 -0.84 -8.81
C GLN A 67 -14.83 -0.16 -7.69
N LEU A 68 -13.51 -0.11 -7.80
CA LEU A 68 -12.64 0.51 -6.78
C LEU A 68 -12.89 2.01 -6.64
N LEU A 69 -13.22 2.71 -7.72
CA LEU A 69 -13.58 4.12 -7.69
C LEU A 69 -14.89 4.36 -6.96
N GLU A 70 -15.89 3.50 -7.18
CA GLU A 70 -17.16 3.58 -6.44
C GLU A 70 -16.96 3.31 -4.95
N GLU A 71 -16.15 2.31 -4.59
CA GLU A 71 -15.78 2.06 -3.19
C GLU A 71 -15.06 3.28 -2.57
N LEU A 72 -14.10 3.88 -3.28
CA LEU A 72 -13.37 5.06 -2.81
C LEU A 72 -14.26 6.31 -2.70
N ARG A 73 -15.29 6.44 -3.54
CA ARG A 73 -16.33 7.47 -3.42
C ARG A 73 -17.16 7.29 -2.16
N GLY A 74 -17.58 6.06 -1.87
CA GLY A 74 -18.26 5.72 -0.61
C GLY A 74 -17.43 6.04 0.63
N LEU A 75 -16.10 6.05 0.52
CA LEU A 75 -15.18 6.43 1.59
C LEU A 75 -14.89 7.95 1.64
N GLY A 76 -15.35 8.73 0.66
CA GLY A 76 -15.08 10.16 0.52
C GLY A 76 -13.67 10.51 0.04
N ALA A 77 -12.90 9.52 -0.43
CA ALA A 77 -11.51 9.72 -0.87
C ALA A 77 -11.42 10.22 -2.33
N VAL A 78 -12.45 9.98 -3.13
CA VAL A 78 -12.53 10.31 -4.56
C VAL A 78 -13.93 10.83 -4.88
N THR A 79 -14.03 11.71 -5.87
CA THR A 79 -15.29 12.19 -6.44
C THR A 79 -15.27 12.09 -7.96
N GLU A 80 -16.41 11.75 -8.53
CA GLU A 80 -16.67 11.82 -9.96
C GLU A 80 -16.90 13.28 -10.39
N VAL A 81 -16.17 13.72 -11.41
CA VAL A 81 -16.28 15.06 -11.98
C VAL A 81 -16.93 14.93 -13.35
N GLN A 82 -18.15 15.45 -13.47
CA GLN A 82 -18.80 15.60 -14.78
C GLN A 82 -18.18 16.81 -15.49
N GLY A 83 -17.44 16.53 -16.56
CA GLY A 83 -16.95 17.56 -17.48
C GLY A 83 -17.97 17.88 -18.57
N SER A 84 -17.62 18.77 -19.48
CA SER A 84 -18.43 19.08 -20.68
C SER A 84 -18.47 17.94 -21.72
N GLY A 85 -17.66 16.90 -21.56
CA GLY A 85 -17.60 15.73 -22.44
C GLY A 85 -18.35 14.51 -21.90
N ARG A 86 -18.56 13.51 -22.75
CA ARG A 86 -19.27 12.25 -22.41
C ARG A 86 -18.51 11.29 -21.49
N VAL A 87 -17.21 11.52 -21.26
CA VAL A 87 -16.35 10.60 -20.51
C VAL A 87 -16.23 11.05 -19.06
N LEU A 88 -16.60 10.15 -18.13
CA LEU A 88 -16.45 10.38 -16.69
C LEU A 88 -14.99 10.56 -16.31
N LYS A 89 -14.74 11.54 -15.42
CA LYS A 89 -13.43 11.82 -14.85
C LYS A 89 -13.49 11.75 -13.33
N TYR A 90 -12.35 11.50 -12.69
CA TYR A 90 -12.26 11.30 -11.25
C TYR A 90 -11.17 12.19 -10.65
N ARG A 91 -11.47 12.72 -9.47
CA ARG A 91 -10.60 13.58 -8.65
C ARG A 91 -10.47 12.99 -7.25
N HIS A 92 -9.26 12.98 -6.69
CA HIS A 92 -9.03 12.65 -5.28
C HIS A 92 -9.35 13.82 -4.35
N HIS A 93 -9.68 13.49 -3.10
CA HIS A 93 -9.80 14.38 -1.95
C HIS A 93 -8.75 14.07 -0.87
N ALA A 94 -7.63 13.44 -1.27
CA ALA A 94 -6.62 12.94 -0.35
C ALA A 94 -6.04 13.99 0.64
N TYR A 95 -6.02 15.28 0.29
CA TYR A 95 -5.55 16.34 1.19
C TYR A 95 -6.44 16.45 2.44
N GLU A 96 -7.73 16.66 2.22
CA GLU A 96 -8.73 16.82 3.29
C GLU A 96 -9.06 15.48 3.95
N TRP A 97 -9.08 14.40 3.17
CA TRP A 97 -9.40 13.06 3.63
C TRP A 97 -8.33 12.50 4.58
N LEU A 98 -7.04 12.73 4.29
CA LEU A 98 -5.94 12.33 5.17
C LEU A 98 -5.56 13.42 6.19
N GLY A 99 -5.91 14.68 5.96
CA GLY A 99 -5.47 15.81 6.80
C GLY A 99 -3.98 16.10 6.64
N VAL A 100 -3.49 16.11 5.39
CA VAL A 100 -2.06 16.21 5.06
C VAL A 100 -1.73 17.43 4.20
N THR A 101 -0.51 17.92 4.35
CA THR A 101 0.11 18.94 3.50
C THR A 101 0.56 18.35 2.16
N ALA A 102 1.02 19.21 1.23
CA ALA A 102 1.52 18.78 -0.08
C ALA A 102 2.68 17.79 0.01
N VAL A 103 3.67 18.08 0.85
CA VAL A 103 4.87 17.22 1.00
C VAL A 103 4.52 15.92 1.70
N GLU A 104 3.70 15.97 2.76
CA GLU A 104 3.18 14.77 3.43
C GLU A 104 2.40 13.88 2.45
N LEU A 105 1.58 14.46 1.58
CA LEU A 105 0.82 13.71 0.58
C LEU A 105 1.74 13.05 -0.47
N ALA A 106 2.83 13.70 -0.88
CA ALA A 106 3.82 13.11 -1.77
C ALA A 106 4.48 11.87 -1.13
N VAL A 107 4.88 11.97 0.14
CA VAL A 107 5.43 10.85 0.91
C VAL A 107 4.43 9.70 1.02
N MET A 108 3.18 10.01 1.37
CA MET A 108 2.11 9.00 1.44
C MET A 108 1.88 8.32 0.09
N THR A 109 1.83 9.09 -1.00
CA THR A 109 1.61 8.57 -2.35
C THR A 109 2.70 7.60 -2.76
N GLU A 110 3.96 7.93 -2.49
CA GLU A 110 5.10 7.07 -2.81
C GLU A 110 5.01 5.72 -2.06
N LEU A 111 4.60 5.72 -0.79
CA LEU A 111 4.40 4.51 0.00
C LEU A 111 3.15 3.72 -0.43
N LEU A 112 2.07 4.38 -0.88
CA LEU A 112 0.90 3.68 -1.41
C LEU A 112 1.19 2.97 -2.74
N LEU A 113 2.13 3.49 -3.53
CA LEU A 113 2.48 2.95 -4.84
C LEU A 113 3.55 1.85 -4.78
N ARG A 114 4.47 1.91 -3.80
CA ARG A 114 5.60 0.97 -3.69
C ARG A 114 5.77 0.26 -2.35
N GLY A 115 4.91 0.52 -1.37
CA GLY A 115 4.99 -0.09 -0.05
C GLY A 115 6.17 0.43 0.78
N GLU A 116 6.73 -0.48 1.58
CA GLU A 116 7.76 -0.25 2.59
C GLU A 116 9.06 0.27 1.96
N GLN A 117 9.58 1.39 2.45
CA GLN A 117 10.78 2.02 1.87
C GLN A 117 11.72 2.57 2.94
N THR A 118 13.02 2.57 2.62
CA THR A 118 14.01 3.28 3.44
C THR A 118 13.76 4.79 3.34
N LEU A 119 14.10 5.54 4.40
CA LEU A 119 13.96 7.00 4.34
C LEU A 119 14.82 7.64 3.23
N GLY A 120 15.96 7.04 2.87
CA GLY A 120 16.81 7.52 1.78
C GLY A 120 16.14 7.40 0.41
N ASP A 121 15.58 6.23 0.12
CA ASP A 121 14.80 5.99 -1.11
C ASP A 121 13.55 6.88 -1.16
N LEU A 122 12.83 6.95 -0.03
CA LEU A 122 11.58 7.68 0.09
C LEU A 122 11.77 9.16 -0.23
N ARG A 123 12.87 9.79 0.25
CA ARG A 123 13.19 11.19 -0.08
C ARG A 123 13.32 11.39 -1.58
N ALA A 124 14.17 10.57 -2.22
CA ALA A 124 14.52 10.74 -3.62
C ALA A 124 13.32 10.49 -4.56
N ARG A 125 12.42 9.57 -4.18
CA ARG A 125 11.26 9.21 -5.00
C ARG A 125 10.11 10.18 -4.80
N ALA A 126 9.78 10.55 -3.55
CA ALA A 126 8.74 11.54 -3.25
C ALA A 126 9.08 12.94 -3.78
N ALA A 127 10.37 13.28 -3.88
CA ALA A 127 10.86 14.54 -4.44
C ALA A 127 10.39 14.81 -5.90
N ARG A 128 9.97 13.78 -6.64
CA ARG A 128 9.41 13.92 -8.00
C ARG A 128 8.02 14.55 -8.01
N MET A 129 7.29 14.45 -6.89
CA MET A 129 5.95 15.00 -6.72
C MET A 129 5.97 16.34 -5.99
N GLU A 130 6.79 16.45 -4.93
CA GLU A 130 6.98 17.67 -4.16
C GLU A 130 8.41 17.76 -3.66
N SER A 131 9.06 18.91 -3.80
CA SER A 131 10.47 19.07 -3.39
C SER A 131 10.65 18.88 -1.88
N ILE A 132 11.66 18.10 -1.50
CA ILE A 132 12.07 17.86 -0.11
C ILE A 132 13.54 18.25 0.00
N ALA A 133 13.85 19.30 0.75
CA ALA A 133 15.18 19.92 0.77
C ALA A 133 16.29 18.92 1.13
N ASP A 134 16.15 18.23 2.25
CA ASP A 134 17.15 17.31 2.80
C ASP A 134 16.52 16.20 3.65
N GLN A 135 17.38 15.36 4.25
CA GLN A 135 16.95 14.27 5.12
C GLN A 135 16.29 14.76 6.41
N THR A 136 16.69 15.93 6.92
CA THR A 136 16.13 16.54 8.13
C THR A 136 14.70 17.00 7.89
N ALA A 137 14.45 17.66 6.75
CA ALA A 137 13.11 18.04 6.31
C ALA A 137 12.20 16.82 6.12
N LEU A 138 12.71 15.74 5.52
CA LEU A 138 11.95 14.49 5.41
C LEU A 138 11.59 13.93 6.80
N LYS A 139 12.52 13.97 7.75
CA LYS A 139 12.27 13.45 9.10
C LYS A 139 11.12 14.21 9.79
N VAL A 140 11.06 15.54 9.67
CA VAL A 140 9.94 16.33 10.20
C VAL A 140 8.60 15.90 9.58
N VAL A 141 8.58 15.64 8.27
CA VAL A 141 7.39 15.16 7.55
C VAL A 141 6.98 13.76 8.04
N VAL A 142 7.94 12.85 8.20
CA VAL A 142 7.69 11.49 8.70
C VAL A 142 7.18 11.51 10.14
N ASP A 143 7.81 12.28 11.02
CA ASP A 143 7.41 12.41 12.41
C ASP A 143 5.97 13.00 12.52
N GLY A 144 5.63 13.98 11.67
CA GLY A 144 4.26 14.51 11.57
C GLY A 144 3.24 13.46 11.09
N LEU A 145 3.58 12.67 10.09
CA LEU A 145 2.71 11.60 9.61
C LEU A 145 2.56 10.43 10.61
N LEU A 146 3.60 10.14 11.41
CA LEU A 146 3.54 9.17 12.51
C LEU A 146 2.58 9.65 13.60
N GLN A 147 2.65 10.94 13.98
CA GLN A 147 1.71 11.54 14.93
C GLN A 147 0.26 11.49 14.43
N LYS A 148 0.05 11.68 13.12
CA LYS A 148 -1.26 11.53 12.46
C LYS A 148 -1.72 10.07 12.31
N LYS A 149 -0.91 9.10 12.74
CA LYS A 149 -1.15 7.65 12.57
C LYS A 149 -1.31 7.22 11.11
N LEU A 150 -0.70 7.94 10.18
CA LEU A 150 -0.72 7.65 8.75
C LEU A 150 0.50 6.85 8.29
N LEU A 151 1.57 6.86 9.08
CA LEU A 151 2.75 6.01 8.89
C LEU A 151 2.91 5.03 10.05
N ARG A 152 3.72 4.00 9.79
CA ARG A 152 4.29 3.10 10.79
C ARG A 152 5.76 2.88 10.51
N GLU A 153 6.53 2.81 11.58
CA GLU A 153 7.93 2.38 11.52
C GLU A 153 7.96 0.86 11.38
N ILE A 154 8.71 0.37 10.39
CA ILE A 154 8.96 -1.06 10.19
C ILE A 154 10.24 -1.45 10.94
N THR A 155 11.27 -0.62 10.85
CA THR A 155 12.50 -0.78 11.62
C THR A 155 12.70 0.37 12.60
N ALA A 156 13.54 0.15 13.60
CA ALA A 156 13.87 1.18 14.59
C ALA A 156 14.45 2.43 13.91
N SER A 157 14.16 3.59 14.51
CA SER A 157 14.74 4.88 14.11
C SER A 157 16.28 4.80 14.08
N GLY A 158 16.89 5.22 12.96
CA GLY A 158 18.34 5.15 12.77
C GLY A 158 18.76 5.09 11.30
N ARG A 159 20.02 4.71 11.05
CA ARG A 159 20.54 4.51 9.68
C ARG A 159 19.79 3.34 9.03
N GLY A 160 19.24 3.58 7.84
CA GLY A 160 18.47 2.56 7.12
C GLY A 160 17.06 2.34 7.67
N GLN A 161 16.49 3.30 8.41
CA GLN A 161 15.10 3.23 8.87
C GLN A 161 14.14 3.01 7.69
N ILE A 162 13.27 2.01 7.85
CA ILE A 162 12.21 1.63 6.90
C ILE A 162 10.87 2.03 7.50
N VAL A 163 10.04 2.67 6.68
CA VAL A 163 8.68 3.09 7.04
C VAL A 163 7.67 2.58 6.02
N SER A 164 6.42 2.46 6.46
CA SER A 164 5.27 2.16 5.60
C SER A 164 4.09 3.05 5.95
N HIS A 165 3.09 3.08 5.05
CA HIS A 165 1.81 3.70 5.33
C HIS A 165 1.03 2.92 6.40
N ASN A 166 -0.04 3.50 6.95
CA ASN A 166 -0.90 2.85 7.94
C ASN A 166 -2.36 2.65 7.47
N LEU A 167 -2.63 2.80 6.16
CA LEU A 167 -3.96 2.57 5.59
C LEU A 167 -4.28 1.08 5.39
N TYR A 168 -3.77 0.21 6.25
CA TYR A 168 -4.00 -1.24 6.20
C TYR A 168 -5.33 -1.61 6.85
N LYS A 169 -6.06 -2.57 6.27
CA LYS A 169 -7.19 -3.18 6.97
C LYS A 169 -6.68 -4.02 8.14
N ASP A 170 -7.50 -4.18 9.18
CA ASP A 170 -7.10 -4.85 10.43
C ASP A 170 -6.49 -6.24 10.20
N ARG A 171 -7.01 -7.00 9.23
CA ARG A 171 -6.45 -8.31 8.84
C ARG A 171 -5.02 -8.22 8.30
N GLU A 172 -4.74 -7.25 7.42
CA GLU A 172 -3.40 -7.04 6.87
C GLU A 172 -2.41 -6.55 7.94
N VAL A 173 -2.89 -5.83 8.95
CA VAL A 173 -2.07 -5.37 10.08
C VAL A 173 -1.54 -6.57 10.87
N ALA A 174 -2.36 -7.60 11.08
CA ALA A 174 -1.95 -8.83 11.77
C ALA A 174 -0.89 -9.61 10.96
N ASP A 175 -1.06 -9.71 9.65
CA ASP A 175 -0.08 -10.35 8.76
C ASP A 175 1.25 -9.59 8.76
N LEU A 176 1.20 -8.24 8.72
CA LEU A 176 2.37 -7.37 8.81
C LEU A 176 3.11 -7.54 10.14
N GLN A 177 2.38 -7.55 11.26
CA GLN A 177 2.96 -7.77 12.58
C GLN A 177 3.60 -9.16 12.68
N THR A 178 2.98 -10.18 12.13
CA THR A 178 3.50 -11.54 12.09
C THR A 178 4.77 -11.63 11.22
N ARG A 179 4.80 -10.96 10.05
CA ARG A 179 6.01 -10.87 9.21
C ARG A 179 7.15 -10.12 9.91
N LEU A 180 6.82 -9.03 10.61
CA LEU A 180 7.82 -8.24 11.32
C LEU A 180 8.38 -8.99 12.55
N ALA A 181 7.52 -9.70 13.28
CA ALA A 181 7.92 -10.53 14.42
C ALA A 181 8.73 -11.77 14.01
N SER A 182 8.45 -12.34 12.84
CA SER A 182 9.16 -13.53 12.32
C SER A 182 10.45 -13.21 11.55
N SER A 183 10.80 -11.94 11.35
CA SER A 183 12.11 -11.49 10.85
C SER A 183 12.93 -10.72 11.91
N PRO A 184 13.47 -11.40 12.94
CA PRO A 184 14.54 -10.84 13.74
C PRO A 184 15.87 -11.06 13.01
N GLY A 185 16.36 -10.03 12.30
CA GLY A 185 17.76 -9.99 11.85
C GLY A 185 18.00 -10.33 10.38
N ARG A 186 17.96 -9.30 9.53
CA ARG A 186 18.91 -9.19 8.43
C ARG A 186 19.34 -7.74 8.37
N LEU A 187 20.62 -7.51 8.09
CA LEU A 187 21.30 -6.23 7.84
C LEU A 187 22.11 -5.65 9.03
N THR A 188 23.09 -6.42 9.49
CA THR A 188 24.43 -5.87 9.77
C THR A 188 25.47 -6.78 9.11
N SER A 189 26.10 -6.29 8.05
CA SER A 189 27.46 -6.63 7.68
C SER A 189 27.89 -5.64 6.60
N ASP A 190 28.51 -4.56 7.06
CA ASP A 190 29.48 -3.82 6.27
C ASP A 190 30.57 -4.80 5.82
N ASP A 191 30.86 -4.85 4.52
CA ASP A 191 32.20 -5.16 4.03
C ASP A 191 32.43 -4.44 2.70
N GLU A 192 33.27 -3.42 2.73
CA GLU A 192 33.87 -2.78 1.56
C GLU A 192 35.00 -3.67 1.04
N ARG A 193 35.00 -4.03 -0.25
CA ARG A 193 36.16 -3.86 -1.16
C ARG A 193 35.92 -4.31 -2.60
N GLN A 194 36.31 -3.40 -3.48
CA GLN A 194 36.94 -3.58 -4.81
C GLN A 194 36.07 -3.82 -6.06
N ALA A 195 36.49 -3.09 -7.10
CA ALA A 195 35.82 -2.85 -8.35
C ALA A 195 36.26 -3.83 -9.47
N SER A 196 35.26 -4.28 -10.24
CA SER A 196 35.21 -4.57 -11.69
C SER A 196 36.14 -5.65 -12.31
N PRO A 197 35.82 -6.22 -13.51
CA PRO A 197 34.52 -6.39 -14.19
C PRO A 197 34.27 -7.83 -14.74
N SER A 198 33.07 -8.03 -15.29
CA SER A 198 32.70 -8.89 -16.43
C SER A 198 31.98 -10.25 -16.23
N SER A 199 30.91 -10.35 -17.04
CA SER A 199 30.22 -11.51 -17.62
C SER A 199 29.09 -12.21 -16.84
N SER A 200 27.97 -12.27 -17.57
CA SER A 200 26.95 -13.32 -17.59
C SER A 200 26.00 -13.47 -16.41
N GLY A 201 24.74 -13.15 -16.72
CA GLY A 201 23.54 -13.87 -16.30
C GLY A 201 23.37 -14.17 -14.81
N SER A 202 22.51 -13.41 -14.14
CA SER A 202 21.93 -13.87 -12.87
C SER A 202 20.47 -13.47 -12.79
N HIS A 203 19.62 -14.49 -12.97
CA HIS A 203 18.23 -14.48 -12.59
C HIS A 203 18.09 -14.02 -11.13
N ILE A 204 17.17 -13.09 -10.90
CA ILE A 204 16.74 -12.66 -9.57
C ILE A 204 16.28 -13.91 -8.81
N SER A 205 17.04 -14.28 -7.79
CA SER A 205 16.77 -15.43 -6.93
C SER A 205 15.58 -15.09 -6.03
N LEU A 206 14.37 -15.36 -6.53
CA LEU A 206 13.20 -15.56 -5.70
C LEU A 206 13.50 -16.73 -4.77
N LYS A 207 13.43 -16.52 -3.45
CA LYS A 207 13.51 -17.59 -2.48
C LYS A 207 12.31 -18.52 -2.67
N TYR A 208 12.47 -19.56 -3.48
CA TYR A 208 11.52 -20.66 -3.55
C TYR A 208 11.54 -21.40 -2.21
N ALA A 209 10.37 -21.72 -1.67
CA ALA A 209 10.24 -22.73 -0.63
C ALA A 209 10.90 -24.02 -1.13
N THR A 210 11.66 -24.71 -0.26
CA THR A 210 12.29 -25.96 -0.66
C THR A 210 11.24 -27.00 -1.04
N ALA A 211 11.60 -28.00 -1.85
CA ALA A 211 10.68 -29.08 -2.22
C ALA A 211 10.08 -29.78 -0.98
N ASP A 212 10.85 -29.84 0.11
CA ASP A 212 10.40 -30.36 1.40
C ASP A 212 9.36 -29.44 2.07
N GLN A 213 9.54 -28.12 2.03
CA GLN A 213 8.56 -27.18 2.56
C GLN A 213 7.25 -27.18 1.76
N LEU A 214 7.32 -27.40 0.44
CA LEU A 214 6.12 -27.51 -0.41
C LEU A 214 5.36 -28.81 -0.18
N SER A 215 6.06 -29.91 0.10
CA SER A 215 5.43 -31.20 0.39
C SER A 215 4.76 -31.20 1.76
N GLU A 216 5.41 -30.61 2.76
CA GLU A 216 4.85 -30.42 4.11
C GLU A 216 3.59 -29.55 4.07
N LEU A 217 3.63 -28.43 3.36
CA LEU A 217 2.47 -27.55 3.20
C LEU A 217 1.31 -28.21 2.43
N ALA A 218 1.62 -29.09 1.46
CA ALA A 218 0.61 -29.84 0.72
C ALA A 218 -0.10 -30.87 1.62
N VAL A 219 0.62 -31.49 2.55
CA VAL A 219 0.05 -32.41 3.55
C VAL A 219 -0.84 -31.63 4.51
N GLU A 220 -0.38 -30.51 5.06
CA GLU A 220 -1.18 -29.66 5.96
C GLU A 220 -2.46 -29.15 5.27
N LEU A 221 -2.38 -28.75 4.00
CA LEU A 221 -3.54 -28.31 3.23
C LEU A 221 -4.56 -29.44 3.02
N ALA A 222 -4.08 -30.67 2.79
CA ALA A 222 -4.93 -31.84 2.62
C ALA A 222 -5.67 -32.19 3.92
N GLU A 223 -4.97 -32.14 5.06
CA GLU A 223 -5.54 -32.38 6.39
C GLU A 223 -6.58 -31.33 6.75
N LEU A 224 -6.28 -30.05 6.55
CA LEU A 224 -7.19 -28.95 6.87
C LEU A 224 -8.46 -29.02 6.00
N ARG A 225 -8.33 -29.39 4.72
CA ARG A 225 -9.48 -29.61 3.83
C ARG A 225 -10.34 -30.78 4.31
N ALA A 226 -9.72 -31.88 4.77
CA ALA A 226 -10.44 -33.02 5.31
C ALA A 226 -11.17 -32.67 6.62
N GLU A 227 -10.55 -31.88 7.50
CA GLU A 227 -11.17 -31.40 8.73
C GLU A 227 -12.35 -30.47 8.44
N PHE A 228 -12.20 -29.54 7.50
CA PHE A 228 -13.26 -28.65 7.08
C PHE A 228 -14.46 -29.40 6.48
N ALA A 229 -14.21 -30.46 5.70
CA ALA A 229 -15.26 -31.32 5.17
C ALA A 229 -16.02 -32.05 6.28
N ARG A 230 -15.31 -32.58 7.30
CA ARG A 230 -15.94 -33.21 8.48
C ARG A 230 -16.75 -32.21 9.28
N LEU A 231 -16.26 -30.99 9.46
CA LEU A 231 -16.97 -29.95 10.19
C LEU A 231 -18.25 -29.53 9.46
N ARG A 232 -18.19 -29.36 8.14
CA ARG A 232 -19.38 -29.11 7.32
C ARG A 232 -20.44 -30.20 7.46
N GLN A 233 -20.05 -31.47 7.38
CA GLN A 233 -20.99 -32.59 7.58
C GLN A 233 -21.62 -32.59 8.98
N ARG A 234 -20.85 -32.24 10.02
CA ARG A 234 -21.37 -32.12 11.39
C ARG A 234 -22.37 -30.98 11.54
N VAL A 235 -22.10 -29.84 10.91
CA VAL A 235 -23.03 -28.69 10.91
C VAL A 235 -24.33 -29.07 10.20
N GLU A 236 -24.25 -29.66 9.01
CA GLU A 236 -25.43 -30.10 8.24
C GLU A 236 -26.27 -31.14 9.02
N ALA A 237 -25.62 -32.11 9.68
CA ALA A 237 -26.30 -33.09 10.52
C ALA A 237 -27.00 -32.49 11.74
N LEU A 238 -26.48 -31.38 12.29
CA LEU A 238 -27.09 -30.66 13.40
C LEU A 238 -28.26 -29.79 12.93
N GLU A 239 -28.16 -29.16 11.75
CA GLU A 239 -29.25 -28.38 11.14
C GLU A 239 -30.47 -29.26 10.81
N VAL A 240 -30.24 -30.48 10.33
CA VAL A 240 -31.31 -31.47 10.07
C VAL A 240 -31.96 -31.94 11.37
N LYS A 241 -31.20 -32.15 12.45
CA LYS A 241 -31.74 -32.54 13.77
C LYS A 241 -32.49 -31.42 14.50
N GLY A 242 -32.17 -30.16 14.21
CA GLY A 242 -32.86 -29.00 14.80
C GLY A 242 -34.18 -28.62 14.12
N SER A 243 -34.49 -29.24 12.96
CA SER A 243 -35.70 -28.97 12.17
C SER A 243 -36.78 -30.08 12.27
N SER A 244 -36.60 -31.06 13.16
CA SER A 244 -37.60 -32.08 13.53
C SER A 244 -38.04 -31.89 14.97
#